data_AF-A0AAT9FI96-F1
#
_entry.id   AF-A0AAT9FI96-F1
#
_cell.length_a   1.000
_cell.length_b   1.000
_cell.length_c   1.000
_cell.angle_alpha   90.00
_cell.angle_beta   90.00
_cell.angle_gamma   90.00
#
_symmetry.space_group_name_H-M   'P 1'
#
loop_
_entity.id
_entity.type
_entity.pdbx_description
1 polymer ?
#
loop_
_entity_poly.entity_id
_entity_poly.type
_entity_poly.pdbx_seq_one_letter_code
_entity_poly.pdbx_strand_id
1 'polypeptide(L)'
;MIIPRIDHQNSARMLGMTDEELLRLLAGPQRKNANLWMAYAKRLAARHHGKELQRVLLKTAKLIHKKDAAKFHLLAARLLTQAWKYTEARRHWQLVSRVDTVSDQAVEGYASMLERMNRVNEALALIPRLKNNPSTWALKARLLRRSGDAESAVDLTKTLTDIETELPPAMAAEAWHARFQAFESLGDYAKAWESLQRSKLATRQAIGESRLSKWLSVRRESFTKVNDILDRMDSGQIERWISENSDLQVEPWFLMLGMPRSGTTMLENILESHPDVVATDERDALASVVLEPAAAHCSQYSDSPEYSEAEQFLKNMEAVSSAQVADSHVVYLSELQLQMDQPIRGKVLLDKNPGLMESAMLIPKYLPRVKLIVPVRDPRAVYWSTWQVYVSQPTEISCFWTDTKDLLEIYSHTMQVWEKMQTLLPEQFFTECRYEQLITDRVSETQRLTRFMGLDPDDAQFSPELHAQKKTVHSPSYEEVVQAPHSAALAKWKNYEPWIGQVLEDLDPWLEKLNYD
;
A
#
# COMPACT_ATOMS: atom_id res chain seq x y z
N MET A 1 12.44 17.79 -7.27
CA MET A 1 12.40 17.64 -8.74
C MET A 1 13.74 18.10 -9.33
N ILE A 2 14.75 17.24 -9.51
CA ILE A 2 15.97 17.61 -10.26
C ILE A 2 16.50 16.36 -10.99
N ILE A 3 16.16 16.24 -12.28
CA ILE A 3 16.78 15.32 -13.26
C ILE A 3 17.80 16.16 -14.04
N PRO A 4 19.01 15.68 -14.36
CA PRO A 4 19.94 16.42 -15.23
C PRO A 4 19.27 16.65 -16.59
N ARG A 5 19.42 17.88 -17.12
CA ARG A 5 18.90 18.35 -18.42
C ARG A 5 18.66 17.22 -19.41
N ILE A 6 17.39 16.81 -19.50
CA ILE A 6 16.92 16.04 -20.64
C ILE A 6 16.88 17.02 -21.79
N ASP A 7 17.43 16.62 -22.93
CA ASP A 7 17.22 17.35 -24.18
C ASP A 7 15.71 17.43 -24.44
N HIS A 8 15.14 18.62 -24.20
CA HIS A 8 13.71 18.83 -23.98
C HIS A 8 12.86 18.35 -25.18
N GLN A 9 13.42 18.35 -26.38
CA GLN A 9 12.74 17.92 -27.61
C GLN A 9 12.58 16.40 -27.73
N ASN A 10 13.49 15.61 -27.14
CA ASN A 10 13.38 14.14 -27.15
C ASN A 10 12.53 13.61 -25.98
N SER A 11 12.53 14.27 -24.81
CA SER A 11 11.76 13.84 -23.62
C SER A 11 10.27 13.69 -23.86
N ALA A 12 9.66 14.62 -24.59
CA ALA A 12 8.22 14.65 -24.81
C ALA A 12 7.76 13.49 -25.71
N ARG A 13 8.52 13.14 -26.75
CA ARG A 13 8.30 11.94 -27.57
C ARG A 13 8.50 10.64 -26.78
N MET A 14 9.46 10.63 -25.85
CA MET A 14 9.80 9.44 -25.05
C MET A 14 8.80 9.13 -23.92
N LEU A 15 8.02 10.12 -23.46
CA LEU A 15 6.96 9.91 -22.47
C LEU A 15 5.74 9.15 -23.03
N GLY A 16 5.53 9.19 -24.36
CA GLY A 16 4.44 8.47 -25.02
C GLY A 16 4.79 7.09 -25.59
N MET A 17 6.06 6.67 -25.50
CA MET A 17 6.48 5.35 -26.04
C MET A 17 6.04 4.21 -25.15
N THR A 18 5.56 3.11 -25.74
CA THR A 18 5.30 1.87 -25.02
C THR A 18 6.61 1.23 -24.54
N ASP A 19 6.53 0.29 -23.60
CA ASP A 19 7.72 -0.45 -23.17
C ASP A 19 8.30 -1.31 -24.28
N GLU A 20 7.44 -1.83 -25.16
CA GLU A 20 7.87 -2.63 -26.29
C GLU A 20 8.70 -1.78 -27.28
N GLU A 21 8.24 -0.57 -27.59
CA GLU A 21 8.99 0.38 -28.43
C GLU A 21 10.33 0.75 -27.79
N LEU A 22 10.32 1.02 -26.48
CA LEU A 22 11.53 1.35 -25.74
C LEU A 22 12.52 0.17 -25.74
N LEU A 23 12.04 -1.05 -25.52
CA LEU A 23 12.85 -2.27 -25.56
C LEU A 23 13.42 -2.54 -26.96
N ARG A 24 12.65 -2.34 -28.03
CA ARG A 24 13.13 -2.47 -29.41
C ARG A 24 14.29 -1.50 -29.69
N LEU A 25 14.18 -0.24 -29.25
CA LEU A 25 15.26 0.74 -29.37
C LEU A 25 16.51 0.32 -28.58
N LEU A 26 16.31 -0.14 -27.34
CA LEU A 26 17.36 -0.57 -26.42
C LEU A 26 18.02 -1.89 -26.84
N ALA A 27 17.33 -2.74 -27.61
CA ALA A 27 17.88 -3.94 -28.23
C ALA A 27 18.66 -3.64 -29.52
N GLY A 28 18.27 -2.59 -30.26
CA GLY A 28 18.88 -2.22 -31.54
C GLY A 28 19.74 -0.95 -31.47
N PRO A 29 19.33 0.14 -32.16
CA PRO A 29 20.19 1.29 -32.45
C PRO A 29 20.62 2.06 -31.19
N GLN A 30 19.83 2.00 -30.11
CA GLN A 30 20.07 2.77 -28.89
C GLN A 30 20.64 1.91 -27.75
N ARG A 31 21.19 0.72 -28.04
CA ARG A 31 21.71 -0.22 -27.02
C ARG A 31 22.77 0.36 -26.07
N LYS A 32 23.51 1.40 -26.50
CA LYS A 32 24.54 2.11 -25.69
C LYS A 32 24.04 3.41 -25.06
N ASN A 33 22.76 3.75 -25.19
CA ASN A 33 22.21 5.00 -24.64
C ASN A 33 21.83 4.83 -23.16
N ALA A 34 22.70 5.29 -22.26
CA ALA A 34 22.48 5.18 -20.82
C ALA A 34 21.21 5.89 -20.33
N ASN A 35 20.80 6.99 -20.97
CA ASN A 35 19.61 7.74 -20.57
C ASN A 35 18.33 6.97 -20.86
N LEU A 36 18.27 6.26 -21.99
CA LEU A 36 17.13 5.41 -22.33
C LEU A 36 17.04 4.20 -21.40
N TRP A 37 18.17 3.60 -21.02
CA TRP A 37 18.18 2.56 -20.00
C TRP A 37 17.70 3.07 -18.64
N MET A 38 18.08 4.29 -18.23
CA MET A 38 17.57 4.90 -16.99
C MET A 38 16.07 5.25 -17.07
N ALA A 39 15.55 5.62 -18.24
CA ALA A 39 14.12 5.83 -18.42
C ALA A 39 13.35 4.51 -18.27
N TYR A 40 13.85 3.43 -18.85
CA TYR A 40 13.28 2.09 -18.68
C TYR A 40 13.35 1.62 -17.22
N ALA A 41 14.49 1.84 -16.55
CA ALA A 41 14.67 1.55 -15.13
C ALA A 41 13.60 2.24 -14.25
N LYS A 42 13.25 3.50 -14.56
CA LYS A 42 12.18 4.21 -13.84
C LYS A 42 10.82 3.54 -13.98
N ARG A 43 10.48 3.05 -15.17
CA ARG A 43 9.22 2.32 -15.42
C ARG A 43 9.17 0.98 -14.69
N LEU A 44 10.29 0.25 -14.70
CA LEU A 44 10.42 -0.99 -13.94
C LEU A 44 10.30 -0.74 -12.43
N ALA A 45 10.90 0.33 -11.92
CA ALA A 45 10.79 0.69 -10.51
C ALA A 45 9.36 1.05 -10.10
N ALA A 46 8.63 1.78 -10.95
CA ALA A 46 7.24 2.15 -10.71
C ALA A 46 6.29 0.94 -10.64
N ARG A 47 6.58 -0.12 -11.41
CA ARG A 47 5.82 -1.40 -11.38
C ARG A 47 6.41 -2.44 -10.45
N HIS A 48 7.42 -2.09 -9.65
CA HIS A 48 8.11 -3.03 -8.76
C HIS A 48 8.73 -4.27 -9.44
N HIS A 49 9.09 -4.17 -10.74
CA HIS A 49 9.75 -5.23 -11.51
C HIS A 49 11.23 -5.35 -11.14
N GLY A 50 11.52 -5.69 -9.88
CA GLY A 50 12.81 -5.43 -9.29
C GLY A 50 13.96 -6.30 -9.80
N LYS A 51 13.72 -7.56 -10.19
CA LYS A 51 14.75 -8.41 -10.82
C LYS A 51 15.24 -7.82 -12.14
N GLU A 52 14.31 -7.37 -12.97
CA GLU A 52 14.65 -6.74 -14.26
C GLU A 52 15.28 -5.36 -14.05
N LEU A 53 14.78 -4.58 -13.08
CA LEU A 53 15.40 -3.31 -12.69
C LEU A 53 16.89 -3.48 -12.35
N GLN A 54 17.24 -4.49 -11.55
CA GLN A 54 18.63 -4.77 -11.20
C GLN A 54 19.48 -5.07 -12.44
N ARG A 55 18.99 -5.91 -13.37
CA ARG A 55 19.69 -6.21 -14.63
C ARG A 55 19.91 -4.96 -15.47
N VAL A 56 18.87 -4.13 -15.60
CA VAL A 56 18.93 -2.86 -16.32
C VAL A 56 19.93 -1.89 -15.69
N LEU A 57 19.95 -1.76 -14.36
CA LEU A 57 20.90 -0.90 -13.66
C LEU A 57 22.35 -1.39 -13.81
N LEU A 58 22.59 -2.70 -13.74
CA LEU A 58 23.92 -3.28 -14.00
C LEU A 58 24.40 -3.02 -15.42
N LYS A 59 23.50 -3.12 -16.42
CA LYS A 59 23.81 -2.79 -17.81
C LYS A 59 24.11 -1.30 -17.97
N THR A 60 23.31 -0.46 -17.33
CA THR A 60 23.45 0.99 -17.40
C THR A 60 24.75 1.46 -16.77
N ALA A 61 25.16 0.88 -15.64
CA ALA A 61 26.40 1.21 -14.96
C ALA A 61 27.63 1.14 -15.87
N LYS A 62 27.66 0.18 -16.82
CA LYS A 62 28.74 0.01 -17.81
C LYS A 62 28.79 1.13 -18.87
N LEU A 63 27.73 1.90 -19.02
CA LEU A 63 27.57 2.98 -20.00
C LEU A 63 27.77 4.37 -19.38
N ILE A 64 27.81 4.48 -18.05
CA ILE A 64 27.94 5.75 -17.34
C ILE A 64 29.40 6.20 -17.30
N HIS A 65 29.65 7.45 -17.66
CA HIS A 65 30.97 8.07 -17.54
C HIS A 65 31.35 8.28 -16.07
N LYS A 66 32.65 8.14 -15.72
CA LYS A 66 33.16 8.25 -14.33
C LYS A 66 32.68 9.51 -13.60
N LYS A 67 32.62 10.65 -14.31
CA LYS A 67 32.16 11.94 -13.78
C LYS A 67 30.68 11.96 -13.32
N ASP A 68 29.86 11.07 -13.88
CA ASP A 68 28.42 10.98 -13.60
C ASP A 68 28.07 9.80 -12.68
N ALA A 69 29.07 9.02 -12.24
CA ALA A 69 28.88 7.83 -11.41
C ALA A 69 28.11 8.13 -10.11
N ALA A 70 28.42 9.23 -9.43
CA ALA A 70 27.72 9.62 -8.20
C ALA A 70 26.22 9.87 -8.43
N LYS A 71 25.87 10.57 -9.51
CA LYS A 71 24.46 10.82 -9.88
C LYS A 71 23.75 9.52 -10.25
N PHE A 72 24.43 8.64 -10.99
CA PHE A 72 23.89 7.32 -11.32
C PHE A 72 23.60 6.50 -10.06
N HIS A 73 24.56 6.37 -9.15
CA HIS A 73 24.35 5.59 -7.92
C HIS A 73 23.26 6.19 -7.04
N LEU A 74 23.14 7.52 -6.95
CA LEU A 74 22.06 8.17 -6.22
C LEU A 74 20.69 7.82 -6.82
N LEU A 75 20.57 7.89 -8.14
CA LEU A 75 19.32 7.55 -8.83
C LEU A 75 19.01 6.05 -8.74
N ALA A 76 20.00 5.19 -8.93
CA ALA A 76 19.85 3.74 -8.78
C ALA A 76 19.40 3.36 -7.35
N ALA A 77 19.96 4.01 -6.32
CA ALA A 77 19.56 3.79 -4.93
C ALA A 77 18.08 4.15 -4.72
N ARG A 78 17.63 5.30 -5.25
CA ARG A 78 16.22 5.73 -5.20
C ARG A 78 15.30 4.75 -5.92
N LEU A 79 15.65 4.33 -7.13
CA LEU A 79 14.82 3.41 -7.93
C LEU A 79 14.72 2.03 -7.28
N LEU A 80 15.82 1.50 -6.75
CA LEU A 80 15.82 0.24 -6.02
C LEU A 80 15.01 0.36 -4.71
N THR A 81 15.11 1.49 -3.99
CA THR A 81 14.30 1.75 -2.79
C THR A 81 12.81 1.81 -3.13
N GLN A 82 12.44 2.49 -4.22
CA GLN A 82 11.06 2.55 -4.74
C GLN A 82 10.54 1.15 -5.11
N ALA A 83 11.37 0.35 -5.78
CA ALA A 83 11.06 -1.02 -6.16
C ALA A 83 11.26 -2.05 -5.03
N TRP A 84 11.43 -1.58 -3.79
CA TRP A 84 11.53 -2.43 -2.59
C TRP A 84 12.75 -3.38 -2.55
N LYS A 85 13.77 -3.09 -3.35
CA LYS A 85 15.06 -3.79 -3.40
C LYS A 85 16.07 -3.15 -2.45
N TYR A 86 15.77 -3.17 -1.15
CA TYR A 86 16.58 -2.45 -0.15
C TYR A 86 18.00 -3.00 0.01
N THR A 87 18.18 -4.31 -0.09
CA THR A 87 19.50 -4.96 0.00
C THR A 87 20.44 -4.44 -1.09
N GLU A 88 19.95 -4.33 -2.31
CA GLU A 88 20.69 -3.80 -3.46
C GLU A 88 20.82 -2.29 -3.37
N ALA A 89 19.75 -1.57 -3.00
CA ALA A 89 19.76 -0.12 -2.80
C ALA A 89 20.84 0.30 -1.79
N ARG A 90 21.02 -0.46 -0.71
CA ARG A 90 22.00 -0.20 0.34
C ARG A 90 23.41 -0.01 -0.21
N ARG A 91 23.84 -0.86 -1.15
CA ARG A 91 25.18 -0.74 -1.76
C ARG A 91 25.34 0.60 -2.48
N HIS A 92 24.32 1.00 -3.24
CA HIS A 92 24.32 2.28 -3.94
C HIS A 92 24.31 3.46 -2.96
N TRP A 93 23.48 3.42 -1.92
CA TRP A 93 23.45 4.45 -0.86
C TRP A 93 24.79 4.61 -0.15
N GLN A 94 25.43 3.50 0.23
CA GLN A 94 26.75 3.53 0.89
C GLN A 94 27.80 4.20 0.01
N LEU A 95 27.84 3.87 -1.29
CA LEU A 95 28.77 4.47 -2.25
C LEU A 95 28.59 5.98 -2.37
N VAL A 96 27.36 6.48 -2.47
CA VAL A 96 27.11 7.91 -2.67
C VAL A 96 27.11 8.73 -1.39
N SER A 97 26.87 8.10 -0.24
CA SER A 97 26.85 8.82 1.04
C SER A 97 28.18 9.49 1.36
N ARG A 98 29.30 9.03 0.78
CA ARG A 98 30.65 9.56 1.02
C ARG A 98 31.14 10.53 -0.06
N VAL A 99 30.28 10.87 -1.03
CA VAL A 99 30.65 11.74 -2.16
C VAL A 99 30.09 13.13 -1.94
N ASP A 100 30.96 14.12 -1.75
CA ASP A 100 30.58 15.49 -1.34
C ASP A 100 29.46 16.09 -2.17
N THR A 101 29.51 15.95 -3.51
CA THR A 101 28.55 16.56 -4.46
C THR A 101 27.10 16.10 -4.30
N VAL A 102 26.86 14.96 -3.67
CA VAL A 102 25.52 14.40 -3.45
C VAL A 102 25.30 13.95 -2.00
N SER A 103 26.26 14.23 -1.12
CA SER A 103 26.36 13.66 0.22
C SER A 103 25.11 13.92 1.07
N ASP A 104 24.58 15.15 1.10
CA ASP A 104 23.39 15.48 1.90
C ASP A 104 22.18 14.62 1.54
N GLN A 105 21.81 14.59 0.26
CA GLN A 105 20.68 13.81 -0.24
C GLN A 105 20.91 12.30 -0.08
N ALA A 106 22.17 11.88 -0.21
CA ALA A 106 22.55 10.48 -0.07
C ALA A 106 22.50 10.01 1.38
N VAL A 107 22.93 10.84 2.34
CA VAL A 107 22.87 10.53 3.77
C VAL A 107 21.43 10.49 4.25
N GLU A 108 20.60 11.46 3.85
CA GLU A 108 19.17 11.49 4.17
C GLU A 108 18.45 10.26 3.62
N GLY A 109 18.59 9.97 2.32
CA GLY A 109 18.00 8.79 1.70
C GLY A 109 18.51 7.48 2.30
N TYR A 110 19.79 7.41 2.68
CA TYR A 110 20.35 6.22 3.30
C TYR A 110 19.81 6.01 4.73
N ALA A 111 19.75 7.05 5.55
CA ALA A 111 19.22 6.96 6.90
C ALA A 111 17.72 6.63 6.89
N SER A 112 16.95 7.23 5.99
CA SER A 112 15.53 6.89 5.79
C SER A 112 15.35 5.43 5.38
N MET A 113 16.15 4.91 4.44
CA MET A 113 16.08 3.49 4.07
C MET A 113 16.46 2.56 5.23
N LEU A 114 17.51 2.88 6.00
CA LEU A 114 17.92 2.08 7.16
C LEU A 114 16.84 2.05 8.25
N GLU A 115 16.21 3.19 8.51
CA GLU A 115 15.07 3.30 9.41
C GLU A 115 13.92 2.40 8.95
N ARG A 116 13.58 2.44 7.66
CA ARG A 116 12.52 1.61 7.05
C ARG A 116 12.79 0.11 7.15
N MET A 117 14.07 -0.28 7.14
CA MET A 117 14.52 -1.67 7.35
C MET A 117 14.63 -2.08 8.83
N ASN A 118 14.14 -1.26 9.77
CA ASN A 118 14.29 -1.46 11.21
C ASN A 118 15.76 -1.52 11.70
N ARG A 119 16.69 -0.92 10.96
CA ARG A 119 18.13 -0.83 11.31
C ARG A 119 18.43 0.51 11.99
N VAL A 120 17.68 0.80 13.05
CA VAL A 120 17.62 2.10 13.73
C VAL A 120 19.00 2.56 14.20
N ASN A 121 19.79 1.67 14.82
CA ASN A 121 21.13 2.01 15.32
C ASN A 121 22.09 2.48 14.22
N GLU A 122 22.02 1.89 13.02
CA GLU A 122 22.83 2.34 11.88
C GLU A 122 22.33 3.66 11.31
N ALA A 123 21.01 3.89 11.33
CA ALA A 123 20.44 5.17 10.90
C ALA A 123 20.79 6.31 11.90
N LEU A 124 20.78 6.04 13.21
CA LEU A 124 21.19 6.98 14.26
C LEU A 124 22.63 7.45 14.07
N ALA A 125 23.54 6.54 13.70
CA ALA A 125 24.93 6.88 13.42
C ALA A 125 25.11 7.88 12.26
N LEU A 126 24.07 8.11 11.44
CA LEU A 126 24.07 9.10 10.36
C LEU A 126 23.54 10.47 10.79
N ILE A 127 22.89 10.61 11.96
CA ILE A 127 22.35 11.89 12.45
C ILE A 127 23.38 13.03 12.44
N PRO A 128 24.64 12.85 12.92
CA PRO A 128 25.64 13.92 12.90
C PRO A 128 26.00 14.42 11.50
N ARG A 129 25.71 13.61 10.47
CA ARG A 129 25.98 13.91 9.06
C ARG A 129 24.77 14.52 8.35
N LEU A 130 23.58 14.47 8.96
CA LEU A 130 22.39 15.12 8.46
C LEU A 130 22.43 16.60 8.84
N LYS A 131 22.26 17.49 7.85
CA LYS A 131 22.09 18.93 8.10
C LYS A 131 20.98 19.16 9.11
N ASN A 132 21.09 20.18 9.96
CA ASN A 132 19.99 20.56 10.84
C ASN A 132 19.12 21.60 10.15
N ASN A 133 18.09 21.14 9.45
CA ASN A 133 17.15 21.99 8.72
C ASN A 133 15.76 21.32 8.66
N PRO A 134 14.71 22.07 8.32
CA PRO A 134 13.35 21.53 8.32
C PRO A 134 13.16 20.27 7.48
N SER A 135 13.89 20.10 6.38
CA SER A 135 13.78 18.92 5.52
C SER A 135 14.26 17.62 6.17
N THR A 136 15.04 17.69 7.25
CA THR A 136 15.58 16.51 7.96
C THR A 136 14.99 16.31 9.35
N TRP A 137 14.20 17.27 9.85
CA TRP A 137 13.64 17.23 11.20
C TRP A 137 12.74 16.02 11.42
N ALA A 138 11.86 15.71 10.46
CA ALA A 138 10.96 14.56 10.58
C ALA A 138 11.73 13.24 10.70
N LEU A 139 12.73 13.02 9.86
CA LEU A 139 13.59 11.83 9.91
C LEU A 139 14.38 11.75 11.23
N LYS A 140 14.99 12.86 11.66
CA LYS A 140 15.75 12.91 12.92
C LYS A 140 14.85 12.66 14.13
N ALA A 141 13.70 13.34 14.22
CA ALA A 141 12.73 13.16 15.30
C ALA A 141 12.22 11.72 15.36
N ARG A 142 11.93 11.10 14.21
CA ARG A 142 11.55 9.68 14.12
C ARG A 142 12.66 8.78 14.64
N LEU A 143 13.91 9.00 14.24
CA LEU A 143 15.06 8.22 14.72
C LEU A 143 15.28 8.36 16.23
N LEU A 144 15.24 9.59 16.76
CA LEU A 144 15.37 9.88 18.18
C LEU A 144 14.27 9.18 18.99
N ARG A 145 13.01 9.32 18.58
CA ARG A 145 11.86 8.60 19.18
C ARG A 145 12.09 7.10 19.19
N ARG A 146 12.47 6.51 18.05
CA ARG A 146 12.69 5.06 17.92
C ARG A 146 13.89 4.56 18.74
N SER A 147 14.80 5.45 19.14
CA SER A 147 15.90 5.15 20.05
C SER A 147 15.56 5.28 21.54
N GLY A 148 14.32 5.67 21.86
CA GLY A 148 13.85 5.94 23.22
C GLY A 148 14.01 7.40 23.66
N ASP A 149 14.59 8.27 22.83
CA ASP A 149 14.80 9.69 23.12
C ASP A 149 13.67 10.55 22.53
N ALA A 150 12.47 10.37 23.07
CA ALA A 150 11.30 11.13 22.64
C ALA A 150 11.36 12.61 23.05
N GLU A 151 12.09 12.95 24.13
CA GLU A 151 12.29 14.33 24.58
C GLU A 151 13.08 15.14 23.55
N SER A 152 14.22 14.63 23.06
CA SER A 152 14.98 15.30 21.99
C SER A 152 14.20 15.38 20.69
N ALA A 153 13.34 14.40 20.39
CA ALA A 153 12.46 14.45 19.22
C ALA A 153 11.43 15.59 19.32
N VAL A 154 10.88 15.85 20.51
CA VAL A 154 10.00 17.01 20.77
C VAL A 154 10.79 18.31 20.69
N ASP A 155 12.00 18.38 21.28
CA ASP A 155 12.83 19.59 21.25
C ASP A 155 13.19 20.00 19.82
N LEU A 156 13.53 19.02 18.97
CA LEU A 156 13.87 19.26 17.57
C LEU A 156 12.71 19.90 16.78
N THR A 157 11.47 19.63 17.16
CA THR A 157 10.26 20.08 16.46
C THR A 157 9.57 21.26 17.15
N LYS A 158 10.17 21.83 18.22
CA LYS A 158 9.53 22.86 19.04
C LYS A 158 9.23 24.16 18.31
N THR A 159 10.06 24.53 17.34
CA THR A 159 9.91 25.77 16.57
C THR A 159 9.04 25.59 15.33
N LEU A 160 8.38 24.44 15.14
CA LEU A 160 7.51 24.21 13.98
C LEU A 160 6.37 25.23 13.91
N THR A 161 5.82 25.63 15.06
CA THR A 161 4.82 26.70 15.17
C THR A 161 5.26 28.00 14.51
N ASP A 162 6.56 28.29 14.58
CA ASP A 162 7.11 29.59 14.22
C ASP A 162 7.42 29.67 12.73
N ILE A 163 7.64 28.52 12.07
CA ILE A 163 8.10 28.44 10.69
C ILE A 163 7.17 27.69 9.74
N GLU A 164 6.05 27.12 10.22
CA GLU A 164 5.21 26.24 9.39
C GLU A 164 4.72 26.89 8.10
N THR A 165 4.48 28.21 8.11
CA THR A 165 4.03 28.97 6.93
C THR A 165 5.15 29.22 5.91
N GLU A 166 6.41 29.08 6.32
CA GLU A 166 7.59 29.18 5.46
C GLU A 166 7.95 27.82 4.82
N LEU A 167 7.43 26.73 5.36
CA LEU A 167 7.69 25.39 4.86
C LEU A 167 6.74 25.01 3.72
N PRO A 168 7.23 24.30 2.69
CA PRO A 168 6.33 23.64 1.76
C PRO A 168 5.39 22.68 2.50
N PRO A 169 4.08 22.65 2.18
CA PRO A 169 3.10 21.93 2.98
C PRO A 169 3.41 20.44 3.22
N ALA A 170 4.01 19.76 2.24
CA ALA A 170 4.40 18.35 2.38
C ALA A 170 5.46 18.15 3.48
N MET A 171 6.42 19.08 3.62
CA MET A 171 7.43 19.04 4.68
C MET A 171 6.83 19.41 6.03
N ALA A 172 5.95 20.41 6.09
CA ALA A 172 5.23 20.75 7.30
C ALA A 172 4.40 19.55 7.81
N ALA A 173 3.68 18.86 6.92
CA ALA A 173 2.89 17.69 7.25
C ALA A 173 3.72 16.56 7.86
N GLU A 174 4.89 16.26 7.28
CA GLU A 174 5.78 15.21 7.78
C GLU A 174 6.37 15.57 9.15
N ALA A 175 6.79 16.83 9.33
CA ALA A 175 7.38 17.30 10.58
C ALA A 175 6.35 17.33 11.73
N TRP A 176 5.12 17.80 11.46
CA TRP A 176 4.02 17.75 12.40
C TRP A 176 3.64 16.30 12.77
N HIS A 177 3.70 15.37 11.81
CA HIS A 177 3.45 13.96 12.11
C HIS A 177 4.55 13.37 13.02
N ALA A 178 5.83 13.69 12.75
CA ALA A 178 6.92 13.24 13.62
C ALA A 178 6.79 13.80 15.05
N ARG A 179 6.33 15.05 15.19
CA ARG A 179 6.02 15.67 16.48
C ARG A 179 4.84 14.99 17.19
N PHE A 180 3.79 14.62 16.46
CA PHE A 180 2.69 13.81 16.99
C PHE A 180 3.21 12.50 17.61
N GLN A 181 4.02 11.74 16.87
CA GLN A 181 4.56 10.46 17.35
C GLN A 181 5.48 10.65 18.58
N ALA A 182 6.24 11.76 18.63
CA ALA A 182 7.11 12.06 19.76
C ALA A 182 6.30 12.36 21.04
N PHE A 183 5.27 13.22 20.97
CA PHE A 183 4.40 13.49 22.11
C PHE A 183 3.57 12.28 22.54
N GLU A 184 3.11 11.48 21.58
CA GLU A 184 2.40 10.22 21.89
C GLU A 184 3.31 9.27 22.69
N SER A 185 4.60 9.20 22.35
CA SER A 185 5.57 8.37 23.08
C SER A 185 5.86 8.88 24.50
N LEU A 186 5.63 10.18 24.77
CA LEU A 186 5.73 10.79 26.09
C LEU A 186 4.41 10.74 26.88
N GLY A 187 3.31 10.27 26.28
CA GLY A 187 1.98 10.26 26.90
C GLY A 187 1.28 11.63 26.94
N ASP A 188 1.81 12.66 26.25
CA ASP A 188 1.17 13.97 26.14
C ASP A 188 0.16 13.96 24.97
N TYR A 189 -0.99 13.30 25.20
CA TYR A 189 -2.00 13.08 24.16
C TYR A 189 -2.64 14.37 23.64
N ALA A 190 -2.70 15.43 24.45
CA ALA A 190 -3.23 16.72 24.03
C ALA A 190 -2.35 17.38 22.96
N LYS A 191 -1.04 17.47 23.20
CA LYS A 191 -0.10 18.02 22.19
C LYS A 191 0.09 17.07 21.02
N ALA A 192 -0.01 15.76 21.24
CA ALA A 192 -0.01 14.78 20.16
C ALA A 192 -1.20 15.03 19.22
N TRP A 193 -2.41 15.19 19.76
CA TRP A 193 -3.61 15.49 18.98
C TRP A 193 -3.50 16.78 18.19
N GLU A 194 -3.06 17.88 18.83
CA GLU A 194 -2.82 19.16 18.13
C GLU A 194 -1.85 18.98 16.95
N SER A 195 -0.74 18.28 17.18
CA SER A 195 0.27 18.03 16.16
C SER A 195 -0.27 17.18 15.01
N LEU A 196 -1.12 16.19 15.31
CA LEU A 196 -1.76 15.35 14.29
C LEU A 196 -2.72 16.17 13.42
N GLN A 197 -3.55 17.03 14.02
CA GLN A 197 -4.47 17.91 13.29
C GLN A 197 -3.72 18.83 12.31
N ARG A 198 -2.61 19.44 12.76
CA ARG A 198 -1.77 20.28 11.89
C ARG A 198 -1.12 19.49 10.77
N SER A 199 -0.70 18.25 11.05
CA SER A 199 -0.19 17.34 10.03
C SER A 199 -1.25 17.08 8.94
N LYS A 200 -2.50 16.76 9.34
CA LYS A 200 -3.60 16.51 8.40
C LYS A 200 -3.96 17.72 7.55
N LEU A 201 -4.02 18.89 8.16
CA LEU A 201 -4.24 20.15 7.44
C LEU A 201 -3.15 20.40 6.40
N ALA A 202 -1.88 20.27 6.79
CA ALA A 202 -0.75 20.43 5.89
C ALA A 202 -0.72 19.37 4.78
N THR A 203 -1.18 18.14 5.04
CA THR A 203 -1.37 17.12 4.00
C THR A 203 -2.40 17.56 2.95
N ARG A 204 -3.56 18.08 3.37
CA ARG A 204 -4.58 18.59 2.42
C ARG A 204 -4.05 19.76 1.59
N GLN A 205 -3.30 20.67 2.21
CA GLN A 205 -2.62 21.76 1.52
C GLN A 205 -1.58 21.24 0.50
N ALA A 206 -0.84 20.16 0.84
CA ALA A 206 0.14 19.55 -0.06
C ALA A 206 -0.50 18.87 -1.27
N ILE A 207 -1.69 18.26 -1.11
CA ILE A 207 -2.47 17.71 -2.23
C ILE A 207 -2.94 18.84 -3.15
N GLY A 208 -3.39 19.95 -2.56
CA GLY A 208 -3.96 21.11 -3.23
C GLY A 208 -5.45 20.94 -3.51
N GLU A 209 -6.21 22.03 -3.35
CA GLU A 209 -7.68 22.03 -3.37
C GLU A 209 -8.28 21.45 -4.66
N SER A 210 -7.78 21.85 -5.82
CA SER A 210 -8.30 21.36 -7.11
C SER A 210 -8.13 19.85 -7.27
N ARG A 211 -6.98 19.30 -6.89
CA ARG A 211 -6.72 17.86 -6.98
C ARG A 211 -7.53 17.09 -5.94
N LEU A 212 -7.58 17.59 -4.71
CA LEU A 212 -8.33 16.98 -3.63
C LEU A 212 -9.83 16.91 -3.96
N SER A 213 -10.40 18.02 -4.44
CA SER A 213 -11.80 18.08 -4.87
C SER A 213 -12.09 17.07 -5.98
N LYS A 214 -11.23 17.01 -7.01
CA LYS A 214 -11.36 16.02 -8.09
C LYS A 214 -11.31 14.58 -7.59
N TRP A 215 -10.35 14.24 -6.73
CA TRP A 215 -10.22 12.88 -6.21
C TRP A 215 -11.42 12.46 -5.37
N LEU A 216 -11.87 13.35 -4.46
CA LEU A 216 -13.06 13.08 -3.66
C LEU A 216 -14.31 12.94 -4.53
N SER A 217 -14.50 13.81 -5.53
CA SER A 217 -15.68 13.73 -6.40
C SER A 217 -15.72 12.44 -7.23
N VAL A 218 -14.59 12.06 -7.84
CA VAL A 218 -14.48 10.84 -8.66
C VAL A 218 -14.76 9.60 -7.81
N ARG A 219 -14.23 9.54 -6.59
CA ARG A 219 -14.45 8.41 -5.69
C ARG A 219 -15.88 8.34 -5.15
N ARG A 220 -16.49 9.47 -4.78
CA ARG A 220 -17.90 9.52 -4.37
C ARG A 220 -18.87 9.09 -5.48
N GLU A 221 -18.58 9.50 -6.71
CA GLU A 221 -19.30 9.01 -7.89
C GLU A 221 -19.12 7.49 -8.03
N SER A 222 -17.89 7.00 -7.85
CA SER A 222 -17.61 5.55 -7.88
C SER A 222 -18.36 4.79 -6.78
N PHE A 223 -18.45 5.32 -5.56
CA PHE A 223 -19.20 4.69 -4.45
C PHE A 223 -20.68 4.53 -4.81
N THR A 224 -21.26 5.57 -5.42
CA THR A 224 -22.66 5.55 -5.87
C THR A 224 -22.86 4.46 -6.93
N LYS A 225 -21.96 4.38 -7.92
CA LYS A 225 -22.02 3.35 -8.98
C LYS A 225 -21.85 1.95 -8.43
N VAL A 226 -20.87 1.74 -7.55
CA VAL A 226 -20.64 0.44 -6.90
C VAL A 226 -21.89 0.02 -6.14
N ASN A 227 -22.47 0.89 -5.30
CA ASN A 227 -23.70 0.56 -4.57
C ASN A 227 -24.87 0.21 -5.51
N ASP A 228 -25.07 0.98 -6.59
CA ASP A 228 -26.12 0.73 -7.58
C ASP A 228 -25.96 -0.62 -8.30
N ILE A 229 -24.72 -1.00 -8.61
CA ILE A 229 -24.36 -2.32 -9.15
C ILE A 229 -24.66 -3.42 -8.13
N LEU A 230 -24.21 -3.25 -6.89
CA LEU A 230 -24.39 -4.25 -5.81
C LEU A 230 -25.86 -4.48 -5.47
N ASP A 231 -26.71 -3.46 -5.58
CA ASP A 231 -28.15 -3.57 -5.33
C ASP A 231 -28.90 -4.35 -6.43
N ARG A 232 -28.28 -4.51 -7.61
CA ARG A 232 -28.85 -5.26 -8.76
C ARG A 232 -28.29 -6.66 -8.91
N MET A 233 -27.21 -7.00 -8.20
CA MET A 233 -26.65 -8.35 -8.17
C MET A 233 -27.53 -9.27 -7.33
N ASP A 234 -27.59 -10.54 -7.73
CA ASP A 234 -28.18 -11.62 -6.94
C ASP A 234 -27.20 -12.79 -6.78
N SER A 235 -27.39 -13.58 -5.71
CA SER A 235 -26.51 -14.71 -5.40
C SER A 235 -26.52 -15.79 -6.49
N GLY A 236 -27.64 -16.00 -7.17
CA GLY A 236 -27.75 -16.99 -8.26
C GLY A 236 -26.90 -16.61 -9.47
N GLN A 237 -26.82 -15.32 -9.81
CA GLN A 237 -25.89 -14.82 -10.83
C GLN A 237 -24.43 -15.14 -10.47
N ILE A 238 -24.02 -14.89 -9.22
CA ILE A 238 -22.65 -15.12 -8.75
C ILE A 238 -22.31 -16.62 -8.76
N GLU A 239 -23.22 -17.47 -8.29
CA GLU A 239 -23.06 -18.94 -8.33
C GLU A 239 -22.90 -19.46 -9.77
N ARG A 240 -23.63 -18.89 -10.73
CA ARG A 240 -23.45 -19.20 -12.16
C ARG A 240 -22.05 -18.85 -12.64
N TRP A 241 -21.55 -17.64 -12.37
CA TRP A 241 -20.19 -17.24 -12.78
C TRP A 241 -19.09 -18.15 -12.25
N ILE A 242 -19.21 -18.57 -10.98
CA ILE A 242 -18.27 -19.49 -10.35
C ILE A 242 -18.36 -20.89 -10.99
N SER A 243 -19.57 -21.40 -11.22
CA SER A 243 -19.78 -22.75 -11.76
C SER A 243 -19.39 -22.90 -13.23
N GLU A 244 -19.62 -21.87 -14.07
CA GLU A 244 -19.22 -21.79 -15.48
C GLU A 244 -17.69 -21.97 -15.68
N ASN A 245 -16.90 -21.70 -14.64
CA ASN A 245 -15.44 -21.78 -14.67
C ASN A 245 -14.91 -22.80 -13.64
N SER A 246 -15.73 -23.77 -13.23
CA SER A 246 -15.36 -24.78 -12.22
C SER A 246 -14.22 -25.69 -12.67
N ASP A 247 -14.09 -25.94 -13.97
CA ASP A 247 -13.03 -26.76 -14.56
C ASP A 247 -11.68 -26.02 -14.70
N LEU A 248 -11.65 -24.71 -14.43
CA LEU A 248 -10.44 -23.90 -14.56
C LEU A 248 -9.37 -24.38 -13.56
N GLN A 249 -8.28 -24.93 -14.09
CA GLN A 249 -7.15 -25.44 -13.32
C GLN A 249 -6.19 -24.30 -12.99
N VAL A 250 -6.23 -23.82 -11.75
CA VAL A 250 -5.28 -22.83 -11.22
C VAL A 250 -4.77 -23.28 -9.85
N GLU A 251 -3.53 -22.92 -9.54
CA GLU A 251 -2.97 -23.09 -8.20
C GLU A 251 -3.88 -22.38 -7.17
N PRO A 252 -4.04 -22.90 -5.94
CA PRO A 252 -4.86 -22.24 -4.93
C PRO A 252 -4.26 -20.89 -4.54
N TRP A 253 -5.10 -19.85 -4.51
CA TRP A 253 -4.68 -18.55 -4.05
C TRP A 253 -5.84 -17.71 -3.53
N PHE A 254 -5.48 -16.76 -2.69
CA PHE A 254 -6.37 -16.00 -1.83
C PHE A 254 -6.09 -14.52 -2.00
N LEU A 255 -7.16 -13.72 -1.97
CA LEU A 255 -7.07 -12.28 -1.98
C LEU A 255 -7.50 -11.74 -0.62
N MET A 256 -6.61 -11.00 0.05
CA MET A 256 -6.92 -10.31 1.29
C MET A 256 -7.43 -8.91 0.99
N LEU A 257 -8.74 -8.72 1.16
CA LEU A 257 -9.45 -7.46 1.01
C LEU A 257 -9.99 -6.99 2.36
N GLY A 258 -10.36 -5.72 2.47
CA GLY A 258 -11.00 -5.16 3.66
C GLY A 258 -10.49 -3.78 4.01
N MET A 259 -11.01 -3.17 5.07
CA MET A 259 -10.57 -1.83 5.45
C MET A 259 -9.08 -1.83 5.85
N PRO A 260 -8.22 -0.96 5.28
CA PRO A 260 -6.87 -0.77 5.77
C PRO A 260 -6.85 -0.57 7.29
N ARG A 261 -5.78 -1.00 7.94
CA ARG A 261 -5.59 -0.92 9.41
C ARG A 261 -6.45 -1.88 10.25
N SER A 262 -7.12 -2.84 9.61
CA SER A 262 -7.81 -3.96 10.27
C SER A 262 -6.90 -5.16 10.60
N GLY A 263 -5.59 -4.97 10.67
CA GLY A 263 -4.62 -6.03 11.00
C GLY A 263 -4.13 -6.88 9.82
N THR A 264 -4.36 -6.43 8.58
CA THR A 264 -3.99 -7.13 7.34
C THR A 264 -2.53 -7.58 7.30
N THR A 265 -1.58 -6.68 7.62
CA THR A 265 -0.14 -7.02 7.62
C THR A 265 0.25 -8.03 8.69
N MET A 266 -0.44 -8.03 9.84
CA MET A 266 -0.18 -9.02 10.89
C MET A 266 -0.70 -10.39 10.45
N LEU A 267 -1.92 -10.44 9.90
CA LEU A 267 -2.49 -11.67 9.37
C LEU A 267 -1.67 -12.23 8.21
N GLU A 268 -1.29 -11.39 7.26
CA GLU A 268 -0.36 -11.73 6.16
C GLU A 268 0.92 -12.36 6.71
N ASN A 269 1.54 -11.74 7.72
CA ASN A 269 2.77 -12.24 8.31
C ASN A 269 2.59 -13.59 9.04
N ILE A 270 1.44 -13.82 9.68
CA ILE A 270 1.10 -15.11 10.30
C ILE A 270 0.92 -16.20 9.23
N LEU A 271 0.15 -15.90 8.18
CA LEU A 271 -0.14 -16.87 7.11
C LEU A 271 1.10 -17.17 6.26
N GLU A 272 1.88 -16.16 5.88
CA GLU A 272 3.14 -16.32 5.11
C GLU A 272 4.25 -17.02 5.92
N SER A 273 4.12 -17.11 7.24
CA SER A 273 5.06 -17.90 8.03
C SER A 273 4.98 -19.40 7.72
N HIS A 274 3.87 -19.87 7.12
CA HIS A 274 3.73 -21.24 6.64
C HIS A 274 4.67 -21.49 5.44
N PRO A 275 5.44 -22.60 5.41
CA PRO A 275 6.45 -22.85 4.38
C PRO A 275 5.89 -22.90 2.95
N ASP A 276 4.62 -23.29 2.78
CA ASP A 276 3.94 -23.36 1.48
C ASP A 276 3.09 -22.14 1.11
N VAL A 277 3.07 -21.10 1.94
CA VAL A 277 2.38 -19.85 1.62
C VAL A 277 3.39 -18.84 1.10
N VAL A 278 2.98 -18.11 0.07
CA VAL A 278 3.73 -17.00 -0.51
C VAL A 278 2.82 -15.77 -0.51
N ALA A 279 3.20 -14.70 0.19
CA ALA A 279 2.37 -13.49 0.23
C ALA A 279 2.96 -12.38 -0.62
N THR A 280 2.08 -11.50 -1.10
CA THR A 280 2.48 -10.26 -1.76
C THR A 280 2.23 -9.09 -0.82
N ASP A 281 3.09 -8.09 -0.91
CA ASP A 281 2.74 -6.75 -0.43
C ASP A 281 1.58 -6.14 -1.22
N GLU A 282 1.15 -4.92 -0.87
CA GLU A 282 0.11 -4.20 -1.64
C GLU A 282 0.63 -3.88 -3.05
N ARG A 283 0.17 -4.64 -4.05
CA ARG A 283 0.62 -4.61 -5.45
C ARG A 283 -0.46 -4.07 -6.36
N ASP A 284 -0.02 -3.31 -7.37
CA ASP A 284 -0.90 -2.75 -8.40
C ASP A 284 -1.39 -3.77 -9.42
N ALA A 285 -0.93 -5.02 -9.36
CA ALA A 285 -1.25 -6.04 -10.37
C ALA A 285 -2.77 -6.30 -10.48
N LEU A 286 -3.49 -6.46 -9.37
CA LEU A 286 -4.94 -6.67 -9.42
C LEU A 286 -5.65 -5.49 -10.12
N ALA A 287 -5.29 -4.27 -9.73
CA ALA A 287 -5.87 -3.07 -10.32
C ALA A 287 -5.53 -2.95 -11.81
N SER A 288 -4.24 -2.91 -12.14
CA SER A 288 -3.74 -2.60 -13.49
C SER A 288 -4.02 -3.67 -14.56
N VAL A 289 -4.04 -4.96 -14.21
CA VAL A 289 -4.20 -6.03 -15.20
C VAL A 289 -5.51 -6.79 -15.14
N VAL A 290 -6.33 -6.59 -14.11
CA VAL A 290 -7.67 -7.19 -14.00
C VAL A 290 -8.75 -6.12 -13.94
N LEU A 291 -8.72 -5.26 -12.91
CA LEU A 291 -9.83 -4.35 -12.61
C LEU A 291 -9.96 -3.20 -13.62
N GLU A 292 -8.86 -2.54 -13.99
CA GLU A 292 -8.87 -1.45 -14.96
C GLU A 292 -9.31 -1.93 -16.36
N PRO A 293 -8.78 -3.05 -16.91
CA PRO A 293 -9.31 -3.63 -18.15
C PRO A 293 -10.78 -4.05 -18.05
N ALA A 294 -11.19 -4.63 -16.91
CA ALA A 294 -12.57 -5.01 -16.66
C ALA A 294 -13.51 -3.79 -16.65
N ALA A 295 -13.15 -2.75 -15.92
CA ALA A 295 -13.90 -1.50 -15.86
C ALA A 295 -13.96 -0.83 -17.24
N ALA A 296 -12.84 -0.75 -17.96
CA ALA A 296 -12.81 -0.19 -19.31
C ALA A 296 -13.72 -0.97 -20.27
N HIS A 297 -13.71 -2.31 -20.21
CA HIS A 297 -14.61 -3.14 -20.99
C HIS A 297 -16.08 -2.91 -20.61
N CYS A 298 -16.38 -2.84 -19.32
CA CYS A 298 -17.76 -2.70 -18.85
C CYS A 298 -18.34 -1.30 -19.06
N SER A 299 -17.49 -0.26 -19.16
CA SER A 299 -17.90 1.12 -19.41
C SER A 299 -17.90 1.53 -20.89
N GLN A 300 -17.54 0.65 -21.82
CA GLN A 300 -17.37 0.97 -23.26
C GLN A 300 -18.65 1.39 -24.02
N TYR A 301 -19.84 1.34 -23.40
CA TYR A 301 -21.12 1.56 -24.07
C TYR A 301 -22.19 2.27 -23.21
N SER A 302 -21.82 3.28 -22.42
CA SER A 302 -22.78 3.99 -21.54
C SER A 302 -23.77 4.93 -22.25
N ASP A 303 -23.71 5.09 -23.57
CA ASP A 303 -24.59 5.99 -24.33
C ASP A 303 -25.91 5.33 -24.76
N SER A 304 -26.21 4.10 -24.32
CA SER A 304 -27.51 3.48 -24.59
C SER A 304 -28.59 4.14 -23.72
N PRO A 305 -29.62 4.79 -24.31
CA PRO A 305 -30.72 5.39 -23.54
C PRO A 305 -31.66 4.34 -22.92
N GLU A 306 -31.47 3.05 -23.20
CA GLU A 306 -32.35 1.96 -22.75
C GLU A 306 -31.99 1.39 -21.38
N TYR A 307 -30.74 1.54 -20.92
CA TYR A 307 -30.24 0.94 -19.67
C TYR A 307 -29.56 1.99 -18.80
N SER A 308 -29.71 1.87 -17.49
CA SER A 308 -28.86 2.60 -16.54
C SER A 308 -27.39 2.14 -16.67
N GLU A 309 -26.46 2.97 -16.21
CA GLU A 309 -25.03 2.66 -16.24
C GLU A 309 -24.70 1.34 -15.53
N ALA A 310 -25.34 1.07 -14.37
CA ALA A 310 -25.14 -0.18 -13.62
C ALA A 310 -25.68 -1.42 -14.36
N GLU A 311 -26.85 -1.32 -15.00
CA GLU A 311 -27.40 -2.42 -15.81
C GLU A 311 -26.51 -2.73 -17.00
N GLN A 312 -25.99 -1.70 -17.66
CA GLN A 312 -25.08 -1.85 -18.77
C GLN A 312 -23.73 -2.47 -18.32
N PHE A 313 -23.23 -2.06 -17.15
CA PHE A 313 -22.04 -2.64 -16.54
C PHE A 313 -22.21 -4.14 -16.29
N LEU A 314 -23.30 -4.54 -15.63
CA LEU A 314 -23.62 -5.95 -15.35
C LEU A 314 -23.81 -6.77 -16.63
N LYS A 315 -24.47 -6.21 -17.65
CA LYS A 315 -24.62 -6.87 -18.96
C LYS A 315 -23.28 -7.11 -19.64
N ASN A 316 -22.36 -6.15 -19.56
CA ASN A 316 -21.02 -6.30 -20.13
C ASN A 316 -20.19 -7.31 -19.33
N MET A 317 -20.33 -7.35 -18.00
CA MET A 317 -19.75 -8.42 -17.18
C MET A 317 -20.26 -9.80 -17.60
N GLU A 318 -21.56 -9.96 -17.81
CA GLU A 318 -22.14 -11.24 -18.26
C GLU A 318 -21.58 -11.69 -19.62
N ALA A 319 -21.24 -10.74 -20.50
CA ALA A 319 -20.67 -11.03 -21.82
C ALA A 319 -19.20 -11.50 -21.78
N VAL A 320 -18.51 -11.41 -20.64
CA VAL A 320 -17.14 -11.90 -20.51
C VAL A 320 -17.12 -13.43 -20.60
N SER A 321 -16.40 -13.93 -21.61
CA SER A 321 -16.27 -15.36 -21.89
C SER A 321 -15.29 -16.08 -20.95
N SER A 322 -15.45 -17.40 -20.79
CA SER A 322 -14.51 -18.23 -20.01
C SER A 322 -13.07 -18.15 -20.50
N ALA A 323 -12.84 -17.90 -21.79
CA ALA A 323 -11.50 -17.67 -22.34
C ALA A 323 -10.86 -16.38 -21.79
N GLN A 324 -11.62 -15.29 -21.72
CA GLN A 324 -11.15 -14.03 -21.12
C GLN A 324 -10.93 -14.15 -19.61
N VAL A 325 -11.74 -14.96 -18.92
CA VAL A 325 -11.54 -15.29 -17.49
C VAL A 325 -10.22 -16.06 -17.31
N ALA A 326 -9.98 -17.10 -18.12
CA ALA A 326 -8.73 -17.85 -18.09
C ALA A 326 -7.50 -16.98 -18.38
N ASP A 327 -7.60 -16.09 -19.38
CA ASP A 327 -6.54 -15.12 -19.71
C ASP A 327 -6.27 -14.17 -18.53
N SER A 328 -7.31 -13.70 -17.84
CA SER A 328 -7.18 -12.82 -16.66
C SER A 328 -6.36 -13.47 -15.55
N HIS A 329 -6.59 -14.75 -15.28
CA HIS A 329 -5.78 -15.52 -14.33
C HIS A 329 -4.31 -15.61 -14.74
N VAL A 330 -4.02 -15.93 -16.01
CA VAL A 330 -2.65 -16.08 -16.50
C VAL A 330 -1.90 -14.75 -16.47
N VAL A 331 -2.53 -13.67 -16.94
CA VAL A 331 -1.93 -12.34 -16.98
C VAL A 331 -1.63 -11.86 -15.56
N TYR A 332 -2.55 -12.04 -14.63
CA TYR A 332 -2.37 -11.57 -13.26
C TYR A 332 -1.29 -12.34 -12.50
N LEU A 333 -1.27 -13.66 -12.56
CA LEU A 333 -0.20 -14.46 -11.95
C LEU A 333 1.18 -14.16 -12.57
N SER A 334 1.22 -13.91 -13.89
CA SER A 334 2.45 -13.52 -14.59
C SER A 334 2.96 -12.16 -14.11
N GLU A 335 2.08 -11.17 -13.97
CA GLU A 335 2.43 -9.84 -13.47
C GLU A 335 2.90 -9.89 -12.01
N LEU A 336 2.19 -10.61 -11.13
CA LEU A 336 2.62 -10.82 -9.75
C LEU A 336 4.01 -11.47 -9.68
N GLN A 337 4.27 -12.50 -10.51
CA GLN A 337 5.58 -13.15 -10.52
C GLN A 337 6.73 -12.20 -10.91
N LEU A 338 6.49 -11.19 -11.76
CA LEU A 338 7.47 -10.16 -12.10
C LEU A 338 7.79 -9.22 -10.93
N GLN A 339 6.82 -9.04 -10.03
CA GLN A 339 6.92 -8.18 -8.85
C GLN A 339 7.52 -8.89 -7.63
N MET A 340 7.60 -10.23 -7.67
CA MET A 340 8.05 -11.08 -6.57
C MET A 340 9.46 -11.68 -6.79
N ASP A 341 10.21 -11.82 -5.69
CA ASP A 341 11.50 -12.51 -5.72
C ASP A 341 11.36 -14.02 -5.60
N GLN A 342 10.40 -14.47 -4.81
CA GLN A 342 10.06 -15.87 -4.62
C GLN A 342 9.18 -16.40 -5.76
N PRO A 343 9.34 -17.67 -6.15
CA PRO A 343 8.45 -18.30 -7.13
C PRO A 343 7.05 -18.49 -6.52
N ILE A 344 6.01 -18.18 -7.30
CA ILE A 344 4.61 -18.45 -6.92
C ILE A 344 4.24 -19.91 -7.17
N ARG A 345 4.82 -20.51 -8.23
CA ARG A 345 4.50 -21.88 -8.65
C ARG A 345 4.75 -22.89 -7.52
N GLY A 346 3.76 -23.76 -7.26
CA GLY A 346 3.83 -24.78 -6.23
C GLY A 346 3.70 -24.23 -4.80
N LYS A 347 3.18 -23.00 -4.64
CA LYS A 347 2.85 -22.38 -3.35
C LYS A 347 1.41 -21.90 -3.37
N VAL A 348 0.82 -21.77 -2.20
CA VAL A 348 -0.46 -21.08 -2.02
C VAL A 348 -0.18 -19.58 -1.97
N LEU A 349 -0.70 -18.84 -2.94
CA LEU A 349 -0.52 -17.38 -3.01
C LEU A 349 -1.55 -16.68 -2.12
N LEU A 350 -1.08 -15.71 -1.34
CA LEU A 350 -1.90 -14.76 -0.60
C LEU A 350 -1.60 -13.34 -1.11
N ASP A 351 -2.44 -12.84 -2.01
CA ASP A 351 -2.31 -11.47 -2.49
C ASP A 351 -3.03 -10.51 -1.53
N LYS A 352 -2.36 -9.47 -1.02
CA LYS A 352 -2.96 -8.58 -0.01
C LYS A 352 -3.11 -7.16 -0.55
N ASN A 353 -4.37 -6.76 -0.74
CA ASN A 353 -4.78 -5.46 -1.27
C ASN A 353 -6.04 -4.92 -0.56
N PRO A 354 -5.96 -4.53 0.73
CA PRO A 354 -7.14 -4.10 1.49
C PRO A 354 -7.89 -2.94 0.84
N GLY A 355 -7.17 -1.96 0.28
CA GLY A 355 -7.77 -0.80 -0.38
C GLY A 355 -8.64 -1.11 -1.62
N LEU A 356 -8.69 -2.36 -2.09
CA LEU A 356 -9.48 -2.78 -3.26
C LEU A 356 -10.78 -3.50 -2.87
N MET A 357 -11.29 -3.32 -1.64
CA MET A 357 -12.52 -3.97 -1.17
C MET A 357 -13.73 -3.77 -2.10
N GLU A 358 -13.86 -2.60 -2.72
CA GLU A 358 -14.94 -2.31 -3.69
C GLU A 358 -14.95 -3.24 -4.91
N SER A 359 -13.82 -3.87 -5.21
CA SER A 359 -13.69 -4.82 -6.31
C SER A 359 -14.06 -6.26 -5.94
N ALA A 360 -14.37 -6.53 -4.66
CA ALA A 360 -14.65 -7.88 -4.16
C ALA A 360 -15.71 -8.61 -4.98
N MET A 361 -16.71 -7.89 -5.49
CA MET A 361 -17.82 -8.48 -6.27
C MET A 361 -17.52 -8.65 -7.76
N LEU A 362 -16.36 -8.18 -8.24
CA LEU A 362 -15.84 -8.50 -9.57
C LEU A 362 -15.04 -9.80 -9.56
N ILE A 363 -14.47 -10.18 -8.40
CA ILE A 363 -13.62 -11.36 -8.24
C ILE A 363 -14.34 -12.65 -8.65
N PRO A 364 -15.60 -12.93 -8.26
CA PRO A 364 -16.30 -14.13 -8.69
C PRO A 364 -16.46 -14.27 -10.21
N LYS A 365 -16.43 -13.17 -10.98
CA LYS A 365 -16.53 -13.22 -12.44
C LYS A 365 -15.19 -13.35 -13.13
N TYR A 366 -14.22 -12.53 -12.75
CA TYR A 366 -12.92 -12.45 -13.43
C TYR A 366 -11.89 -13.43 -12.87
N LEU A 367 -12.05 -13.80 -11.60
CA LEU A 367 -11.14 -14.64 -10.84
C LEU A 367 -11.90 -15.68 -9.99
N PRO A 368 -12.81 -16.49 -10.58
CA PRO A 368 -13.78 -17.35 -9.87
C PRO A 368 -13.17 -18.43 -8.98
N ARG A 369 -11.86 -18.68 -9.10
CA ARG A 369 -11.12 -19.66 -8.31
C ARG A 369 -10.36 -19.04 -7.13
N VAL A 370 -10.42 -17.71 -6.98
CA VAL A 370 -9.76 -16.96 -5.90
C VAL A 370 -10.72 -16.76 -4.76
N LYS A 371 -10.34 -17.25 -3.59
CA LYS A 371 -11.14 -17.04 -2.37
C LYS A 371 -10.68 -15.78 -1.63
N LEU A 372 -11.59 -15.19 -0.88
CA LEU A 372 -11.33 -13.94 -0.16
C LEU A 372 -11.05 -14.21 1.33
N ILE A 373 -10.09 -13.48 1.90
CA ILE A 373 -9.87 -13.40 3.35
C ILE A 373 -10.11 -11.95 3.76
N VAL A 374 -11.03 -11.70 4.68
CA VAL A 374 -11.46 -10.35 5.06
C VAL A 374 -11.14 -10.09 6.53
N PRO A 375 -10.07 -9.34 6.85
CA PRO A 375 -9.83 -8.87 8.21
C PRO A 375 -10.89 -7.84 8.63
N VAL A 376 -11.51 -8.09 9.77
CA VAL A 376 -12.50 -7.22 10.41
C VAL A 376 -11.98 -6.83 11.79
N ARG A 377 -12.21 -5.60 12.21
CA ARG A 377 -11.69 -5.05 13.47
C ARG A 377 -12.67 -4.03 14.04
N ASP A 378 -12.59 -3.75 15.34
CA ASP A 378 -13.35 -2.68 15.98
C ASP A 378 -13.29 -1.37 15.16
N PRO A 379 -14.43 -0.83 14.70
CA PRO A 379 -14.53 0.42 13.93
C PRO A 379 -13.74 1.59 14.54
N ARG A 380 -13.76 1.73 15.87
CA ARG A 380 -13.10 2.81 16.61
C ARG A 380 -11.58 2.68 16.50
N ALA A 381 -11.09 1.44 16.61
CA ALA A 381 -9.67 1.14 16.46
C ALA A 381 -9.22 1.33 14.99
N VAL A 382 -10.06 0.97 14.01
CA VAL A 382 -9.79 1.18 12.59
C VAL A 382 -9.76 2.67 12.24
N TYR A 383 -10.74 3.45 12.69
CA TYR A 383 -10.77 4.91 12.51
C TYR A 383 -9.51 5.54 13.08
N TRP A 384 -9.22 5.32 14.36
CA TRP A 384 -8.03 5.91 14.99
C TRP A 384 -6.74 5.49 14.28
N SER A 385 -6.62 4.18 13.98
CA SER A 385 -5.42 3.64 13.34
C SER A 385 -5.22 4.19 11.93
N THR A 386 -6.29 4.55 11.22
CA THR A 386 -6.23 5.17 9.89
C THR A 386 -5.98 6.67 10.00
N TRP A 387 -6.67 7.34 10.92
CA TRP A 387 -6.53 8.76 11.20
C TRP A 387 -5.10 9.12 11.60
N GLN A 388 -4.41 8.32 12.40
CA GLN A 388 -3.03 8.65 12.77
C GLN A 388 -2.01 8.46 11.63
N VAL A 389 -2.35 7.82 10.50
CA VAL A 389 -1.37 7.54 9.43
C VAL A 389 -1.00 8.82 8.67
N TYR A 390 0.30 9.03 8.50
CA TYR A 390 0.84 9.96 7.51
C TYR A 390 1.17 9.23 6.21
N VAL A 391 0.64 9.76 5.10
CA VAL A 391 0.92 9.26 3.76
C VAL A 391 1.71 10.33 3.00
N SER A 392 2.98 10.05 2.73
CA SER A 392 3.89 11.00 2.05
C SER A 392 3.48 11.30 0.61
N GLN A 393 2.77 10.36 -0.03
CA GLN A 393 2.24 10.50 -1.39
C GLN A 393 0.79 10.04 -1.39
N PRO A 394 -0.16 10.92 -1.03
CA PRO A 394 -1.57 10.56 -0.99
C PRO A 394 -2.08 10.13 -2.37
N THR A 395 -2.89 9.10 -2.38
CA THR A 395 -3.69 8.58 -3.51
C THR A 395 -5.16 9.01 -3.40
N GLU A 396 -5.97 8.63 -4.38
CA GLU A 396 -7.43 8.84 -4.37
C GLU A 396 -8.14 8.11 -3.21
N ILE A 397 -7.53 7.08 -2.64
CA ILE A 397 -8.06 6.38 -1.46
C ILE A 397 -7.60 7.09 -0.18
N SER A 398 -6.29 7.28 -0.02
CA SER A 398 -5.75 7.83 1.23
C SER A 398 -6.05 9.31 1.46
N CYS A 399 -6.54 10.03 0.44
CA CYS A 399 -7.01 11.41 0.63
C CYS A 399 -8.21 11.48 1.60
N PHE A 400 -9.04 10.43 1.67
CA PHE A 400 -10.12 10.32 2.64
C PHE A 400 -9.62 10.24 4.08
N TRP A 401 -8.36 9.84 4.32
CA TRP A 401 -7.78 9.74 5.66
C TRP A 401 -7.31 11.10 6.22
N THR A 402 -7.60 12.19 5.51
CA THR A 402 -7.11 13.54 5.84
C THR A 402 -8.17 14.44 6.45
N ASP A 403 -9.44 14.02 6.41
CA ASP A 403 -10.56 14.66 7.09
C ASP A 403 -11.42 13.60 7.78
N THR A 404 -12.04 13.97 8.89
CA THR A 404 -12.82 13.03 9.69
C THR A 404 -14.08 12.55 8.97
N LYS A 405 -14.80 13.46 8.29
CA LYS A 405 -16.03 13.10 7.56
C LYS A 405 -15.70 12.25 6.35
N ASP A 406 -14.66 12.64 5.60
CA ASP A 406 -14.18 11.85 4.47
C ASP A 406 -13.77 10.43 4.95
N LEU A 407 -13.08 10.31 6.09
CA LEU A 407 -12.66 9.00 6.61
C LEU A 407 -13.85 8.12 7.04
N LEU A 408 -14.85 8.69 7.70
CA LEU A 408 -16.09 7.98 8.06
C LEU A 408 -16.86 7.52 6.81
N GLU A 409 -16.87 8.34 5.76
CA GLU A 409 -17.52 8.03 4.49
C GLU A 409 -16.89 6.82 3.81
N ILE A 410 -15.56 6.81 3.63
CA ILE A 410 -14.88 5.67 2.99
C ILE A 410 -14.96 4.40 3.85
N TYR A 411 -14.92 4.55 5.19
CA TYR A 411 -15.13 3.42 6.11
C TYR A 411 -16.52 2.83 5.91
N SER A 412 -17.55 3.67 5.95
CA SER A 412 -18.95 3.23 5.81
C SER A 412 -19.19 2.57 4.46
N HIS A 413 -18.67 3.14 3.37
CA HIS A 413 -18.79 2.53 2.05
C HIS A 413 -18.10 1.16 2.00
N THR A 414 -16.88 1.04 2.54
CA THR A 414 -16.16 -0.23 2.62
C THR A 414 -16.97 -1.29 3.38
N MET A 415 -17.61 -0.90 4.49
CA MET A 415 -18.43 -1.81 5.29
C MET A 415 -19.78 -2.15 4.64
N GLN A 416 -20.35 -1.27 3.82
CA GLN A 416 -21.52 -1.59 2.99
C GLN A 416 -21.19 -2.67 1.95
N VAL A 417 -20.01 -2.59 1.32
CA VAL A 417 -19.55 -3.66 0.41
C VAL A 417 -19.38 -4.98 1.16
N TRP A 418 -18.78 -4.95 2.36
CA TRP A 418 -18.67 -6.13 3.22
C TRP A 418 -20.03 -6.75 3.59
N GLU A 419 -21.03 -5.92 3.91
CA GLU A 419 -22.40 -6.38 4.18
C GLU A 419 -23.02 -7.07 2.95
N LYS A 420 -22.84 -6.47 1.76
CA LYS A 420 -23.29 -7.08 0.50
C LYS A 420 -22.60 -8.41 0.22
N MET A 421 -21.29 -8.51 0.46
CA MET A 421 -20.53 -9.76 0.30
C MET A 421 -21.13 -10.90 1.14
N GLN A 422 -21.51 -10.65 2.39
CA GLN A 422 -22.11 -11.68 3.25
C GLN A 422 -23.44 -12.20 2.71
N THR A 423 -24.21 -11.35 2.01
CA THR A 423 -25.51 -11.75 1.45
C THR A 423 -25.40 -12.37 0.06
N LEU A 424 -24.39 -12.00 -0.72
CA LEU A 424 -24.28 -12.32 -2.13
C LEU A 424 -23.27 -13.43 -2.45
N LEU A 425 -22.18 -13.53 -1.67
CA LEU A 425 -21.13 -14.52 -1.92
C LEU A 425 -21.46 -15.85 -1.23
N PRO A 426 -21.20 -16.99 -1.88
CA PRO A 426 -21.30 -18.29 -1.24
C PRO A 426 -20.34 -18.42 -0.05
N GLU A 427 -20.76 -19.15 0.99
CA GLU A 427 -20.00 -19.33 2.25
C GLU A 427 -18.56 -19.84 2.01
N GLN A 428 -18.36 -20.70 1.01
CA GLN A 428 -17.05 -21.26 0.68
C GLN A 428 -16.10 -20.29 -0.06
N PHE A 429 -16.61 -19.12 -0.50
CA PHE A 429 -15.87 -18.18 -1.33
C PHE A 429 -15.06 -17.16 -0.50
N PHE A 430 -15.49 -16.86 0.72
CA PHE A 430 -14.76 -15.94 1.60
C PHE A 430 -14.77 -16.38 3.06
N THR A 431 -13.81 -15.88 3.84
CA THR A 431 -13.81 -16.03 5.29
C THR A 431 -13.38 -14.74 5.96
N GLU A 432 -13.95 -14.46 7.13
CA GLU A 432 -13.58 -13.32 7.96
C GLU A 432 -12.48 -13.69 8.95
N CYS A 433 -11.66 -12.70 9.32
CA CYS A 433 -10.71 -12.80 10.42
C CYS A 433 -10.92 -11.60 11.35
N ARG A 434 -11.51 -11.82 12.53
CA ARG A 434 -11.65 -10.76 13.53
C ARG A 434 -10.30 -10.51 14.21
N TYR A 435 -9.79 -9.29 14.11
CA TYR A 435 -8.47 -8.92 14.64
C TYR A 435 -8.36 -9.20 16.13
N GLU A 436 -9.41 -8.93 16.89
CA GLU A 436 -9.51 -9.16 18.33
C GLU A 436 -9.37 -10.66 18.65
N GLN A 437 -9.99 -11.54 17.86
CA GLN A 437 -9.86 -13.00 17.99
C GLN A 437 -8.47 -13.46 17.57
N LEU A 438 -7.91 -12.91 16.50
CA LEU A 438 -6.55 -13.22 16.06
C LEU A 438 -5.49 -12.87 17.13
N ILE A 439 -5.76 -11.84 17.95
CA ILE A 439 -4.90 -11.47 19.09
C ILE A 439 -5.16 -12.35 20.33
N THR A 440 -6.43 -12.63 20.66
CA THR A 440 -6.81 -13.27 21.93
C THR A 440 -6.82 -14.80 21.87
N ASP A 441 -7.16 -15.39 20.73
CA ASP A 441 -7.12 -16.83 20.45
C ASP A 441 -6.39 -17.10 19.11
N ARG A 442 -5.15 -16.63 19.05
CA ARG A 442 -4.29 -16.72 17.87
C ARG A 442 -4.17 -18.14 17.33
N VAL A 443 -4.07 -19.14 18.22
CA VAL A 443 -3.82 -20.52 17.81
C VAL A 443 -5.01 -21.05 17.02
N SER A 444 -6.22 -20.95 17.58
CA SER A 444 -7.44 -21.41 16.92
C SER A 444 -7.68 -20.70 15.59
N GLU A 445 -7.57 -19.36 15.59
CA GLU A 445 -7.82 -18.55 14.39
C GLU A 445 -6.80 -18.82 13.28
N THR A 446 -5.51 -18.96 13.61
CA THR A 446 -4.47 -19.31 12.63
C THR A 446 -4.74 -20.68 12.01
N GLN A 447 -5.12 -21.67 12.83
CA GLN A 447 -5.44 -23.01 12.32
C GLN A 447 -6.68 -23.00 11.42
N ARG A 448 -7.73 -22.26 11.80
CA ARG A 448 -8.97 -22.12 11.01
C ARG A 448 -8.70 -21.51 9.64
N LEU A 449 -7.95 -20.40 9.60
CA LEU A 449 -7.61 -19.70 8.36
C LEU A 449 -6.67 -20.53 7.48
N THR A 450 -5.72 -21.26 8.06
CA THR A 450 -4.81 -22.14 7.31
C THR A 450 -5.57 -23.31 6.67
N ARG A 451 -6.53 -23.90 7.38
CA ARG A 451 -7.43 -24.93 6.81
C ARG A 451 -8.34 -24.38 5.72
N PHE A 452 -8.83 -23.14 5.86
CA PHE A 452 -9.56 -22.46 4.78
C PHE A 452 -8.68 -22.29 3.53
N MET A 453 -7.37 -22.09 3.73
CA MET A 453 -6.36 -22.08 2.66
C MET A 453 -6.07 -23.44 2.03
N GLY A 454 -6.66 -24.52 2.56
CA GLY A 454 -6.44 -25.90 2.10
C GLY A 454 -5.12 -26.49 2.58
N LEU A 455 -4.54 -25.95 3.65
CA LEU A 455 -3.26 -26.38 4.22
C LEU A 455 -3.45 -26.90 5.65
N ASP A 456 -2.54 -27.79 6.07
CA ASP A 456 -2.41 -28.15 7.48
C ASP A 456 -1.62 -27.06 8.23
N PRO A 457 -1.96 -26.73 9.49
CA PRO A 457 -1.22 -25.73 10.26
C PRO A 457 0.25 -26.13 10.49
N ASP A 458 1.15 -25.14 10.45
CA ASP A 458 2.59 -25.32 10.68
C ASP A 458 3.08 -24.50 11.89
N ASP A 459 4.04 -25.06 12.63
CA ASP A 459 4.59 -24.45 13.85
C ASP A 459 5.18 -23.06 13.63
N ALA A 460 5.70 -22.78 12.43
CA ALA A 460 6.29 -21.48 12.08
C ALA A 460 5.26 -20.33 12.19
N GLN A 461 3.97 -20.61 12.03
CA GLN A 461 2.90 -19.60 12.08
C GLN A 461 2.65 -19.05 13.49
N PHE A 462 3.11 -19.74 14.54
CA PHE A 462 2.91 -19.33 15.93
C PHE A 462 4.06 -18.48 16.50
N SER A 463 5.12 -18.24 15.70
CA SER A 463 6.21 -17.31 16.00
C SER A 463 6.44 -16.30 14.84
N PRO A 464 5.40 -15.57 14.42
CA PRO A 464 5.41 -14.76 13.20
C PRO A 464 6.43 -13.59 13.24
N GLU A 465 6.80 -13.11 14.43
CA GLU A 465 7.82 -12.08 14.62
C GLU A 465 9.21 -12.54 14.14
N LEU A 466 9.53 -13.83 14.25
CA LEU A 466 10.79 -14.38 13.76
C LEU A 466 10.86 -14.39 12.23
N HIS A 467 9.70 -14.58 11.59
CA HIS A 467 9.57 -14.45 10.14
C HIS A 467 9.66 -12.98 9.71
N ALA A 468 8.94 -12.08 10.39
CA ALA A 468 8.97 -10.63 10.10
C ALA A 468 10.37 -10.04 10.21
N GLN A 469 11.18 -10.47 11.18
CA GLN A 469 12.56 -10.01 11.37
C GLN A 469 13.52 -10.43 10.23
N LYS A 470 13.18 -11.47 9.47
CA LYS A 470 14.00 -11.96 8.35
C LYS A 470 13.68 -11.28 7.03
N LYS A 471 12.53 -10.59 6.92
CA LYS A 471 12.08 -9.91 5.71
C LYS A 471 11.98 -8.41 5.92
N THR A 472 11.83 -7.67 4.82
CA THR A 472 11.44 -6.26 4.92
C THR A 472 9.93 -6.16 4.73
N VAL A 473 9.25 -5.46 5.65
CA VAL A 473 7.79 -5.30 5.63
C VAL A 473 7.43 -4.01 4.89
N HIS A 474 6.71 -4.08 3.76
CA HIS A 474 6.37 -2.91 2.94
C HIS A 474 4.98 -2.33 3.26
N SER A 475 4.66 -2.17 4.55
CA SER A 475 3.40 -1.60 5.04
C SER A 475 3.65 -0.41 5.99
N PRO A 476 2.72 0.54 6.16
CA PRO A 476 2.78 1.56 7.21
C PRO A 476 2.93 0.99 8.64
N SER A 477 2.50 -0.25 8.90
CA SER A 477 2.67 -0.95 10.20
C SER A 477 4.01 -1.70 10.34
N TYR A 478 5.04 -1.38 9.56
CA TYR A 478 6.33 -2.08 9.60
C TYR A 478 7.05 -2.04 10.96
N GLU A 479 6.83 -1.00 11.76
CA GLU A 479 7.39 -0.90 13.11
C GLU A 479 6.70 -1.89 14.06
N GLU A 480 5.39 -2.10 13.91
CA GLU A 480 4.56 -2.93 14.78
C GLU A 480 4.73 -4.42 14.47
N VAL A 481 4.80 -4.80 13.19
CA VAL A 481 4.77 -6.20 12.73
C VAL A 481 6.02 -7.00 13.11
N VAL A 482 7.15 -6.34 13.38
CA VAL A 482 8.38 -7.01 13.85
C VAL A 482 8.39 -7.28 15.36
N GLN A 483 7.37 -6.80 16.08
CA GLN A 483 7.15 -7.10 17.48
C GLN A 483 6.15 -8.26 17.62
N ALA A 484 6.16 -8.93 18.77
CA ALA A 484 5.15 -9.94 19.07
C ALA A 484 3.75 -9.27 19.08
N PRO A 485 2.71 -9.93 18.53
CA PRO A 485 1.35 -9.43 18.60
C PRO A 485 0.96 -9.11 20.05
N HIS A 486 0.48 -7.89 20.29
CA HIS A 486 0.14 -7.43 21.63
C HIS A 486 -1.22 -6.72 21.67
N SER A 487 -1.91 -6.80 22.81
CA SER A 487 -3.24 -6.23 23.01
C SER A 487 -3.27 -4.70 23.11
N ALA A 488 -2.11 -4.04 23.28
CA ALA A 488 -2.04 -2.58 23.41
C ALA A 488 -2.66 -1.83 22.21
N ALA A 489 -2.61 -2.42 21.02
CA ALA A 489 -3.21 -1.84 19.82
C ALA A 489 -4.74 -1.82 19.84
N LEU A 490 -5.40 -2.68 20.63
CA LEU A 490 -6.87 -2.81 20.69
C LEU A 490 -7.53 -1.56 21.28
N ALA A 491 -6.91 -0.96 22.30
CA ALA A 491 -7.50 0.13 23.08
C ALA A 491 -6.82 1.48 22.88
N LYS A 492 -5.86 1.61 21.95
CA LYS A 492 -5.08 2.85 21.77
C LYS A 492 -5.95 4.07 21.47
N TRP A 493 -7.10 3.87 20.81
CA TRP A 493 -8.07 4.93 20.50
C TRP A 493 -8.65 5.59 21.76
N LYS A 494 -8.71 4.89 22.91
CA LYS A 494 -9.24 5.42 24.18
C LYS A 494 -8.42 6.59 24.71
N ASN A 495 -7.12 6.63 24.42
CA ASN A 495 -6.28 7.77 24.79
C ASN A 495 -6.69 9.07 24.09
N TYR A 496 -7.47 8.96 23.00
CA TYR A 496 -7.92 10.08 22.18
C TYR A 496 -9.43 10.32 22.23
N GLU A 497 -10.17 9.55 23.02
CA GLU A 497 -11.61 9.67 23.23
C GLU A 497 -12.07 11.13 23.48
N PRO A 498 -11.36 11.96 24.28
CA PRO A 498 -11.76 13.37 24.48
C PRO A 498 -11.83 14.22 23.21
N TRP A 499 -11.17 13.82 22.12
CA TRP A 499 -11.13 14.58 20.88
C TRP A 499 -11.87 13.93 19.71
N ILE A 500 -12.26 12.65 19.84
CA ILE A 500 -12.94 11.89 18.77
C ILE A 500 -14.37 11.49 19.14
N GLY A 501 -14.93 12.00 20.25
CA GLY A 501 -16.25 11.62 20.76
C GLY A 501 -17.36 11.57 19.71
N GLN A 502 -17.53 12.63 18.90
CA GLN A 502 -18.55 12.66 17.84
C GLN A 502 -18.37 11.55 16.81
N VAL A 503 -17.11 11.22 16.49
CA VAL A 503 -16.79 10.15 15.53
C VAL A 503 -17.17 8.79 16.10
N LEU A 504 -17.00 8.59 17.41
CA LEU A 504 -17.39 7.34 18.05
C LEU A 504 -18.90 7.12 17.92
N GLU A 505 -19.70 8.17 18.16
CA GLU A 505 -21.16 8.14 17.94
C GLU A 505 -21.52 7.83 16.47
N ASP A 506 -20.83 8.46 15.52
CA ASP A 506 -21.06 8.22 14.08
C ASP A 506 -20.71 6.77 13.65
N LEU A 507 -19.92 6.04 14.45
CA LEU A 507 -19.55 4.64 14.23
C LEU A 507 -20.50 3.65 14.91
N ASP A 508 -21.39 4.08 15.80
CA ASP A 508 -22.32 3.21 16.55
C ASP A 508 -23.09 2.23 15.66
N PRO A 509 -23.66 2.63 14.50
CA PRO A 509 -24.35 1.68 13.63
C PRO A 509 -23.46 0.52 13.15
N TRP A 510 -22.16 0.77 12.98
CA TRP A 510 -21.21 -0.25 12.59
C TRP A 510 -20.74 -1.10 13.77
N LEU A 511 -20.69 -0.54 14.98
CA LEU A 511 -20.43 -1.31 16.20
C LEU A 511 -21.53 -2.34 16.42
N GLU A 512 -22.79 -1.93 16.32
CA GLU A 512 -23.94 -2.84 16.43
C GLU A 512 -23.91 -3.94 15.36
N LYS A 513 -23.77 -3.57 14.07
CA LYS A 513 -23.72 -4.54 12.97
C LYS A 513 -22.58 -5.55 13.09
N LEU A 514 -21.43 -5.12 13.61
CA LEU A 514 -20.27 -5.98 13.77
C LEU A 514 -20.22 -6.69 15.12
N ASN A 515 -21.19 -6.46 16.02
CA ASN A 515 -21.24 -6.98 17.38
C ASN A 515 -20.02 -6.58 18.22
N TYR A 516 -19.70 -5.28 18.25
CA TYR A 516 -18.75 -4.69 19.20
C TYR A 516 -19.50 -3.89 20.27
N ASP A 517 -19.13 -4.11 21.53
CA ASP A 517 -19.69 -3.39 22.70
C ASP A 517 -19.16 -1.96 22.85
#